data_AF-A0A8H7CVA2-F1
#
_entry.id   AF-A0A8H7CVA2-F1
#
_cell.length_a   1.000
_cell.length_b   1.000
_cell.length_c   1.000
_cell.angle_alpha   90.00
_cell.angle_beta   90.00
_cell.angle_gamma   90.00
#
_symmetry.space_group_name_H-M   'P 1'
#
loop_
_entity.id
_entity.type
_entity.pdbx_description
1 polymer ?
#
loop_
_entity_poly.entity_id
_entity_poly.type
_entity_poly.pdbx_seq_one_letter_code
_entity_poly.pdbx_strand_id
1 'polypeptide(L)'
;MALTFRNIRRAVLADIPNSFADHEQKLGRAGRDGSPAEVIAFAPAWIAEPRPGAKKQAADAEERRNKLPKALVKWHSPTAELCCRGASMEHNGAAFIRRPGCGCVPICDPDGSTADLAEVARWEHYFLAKQASTGATRLRSNGTIHALEKPMKDSLEQMLDRWRHKIWAQIRVRWEEPCEYFLPRHVLNAIVNKAHVCTSLENLKTIAVDWDYVNSHGQQLFDFLTEALTGFNQIFKDRVAADEPHSDLDADEGSAAAGIELLGKTTIAVLKSFCQELDMPRSGNKAALVERLTENFIA
;
A
#
# COMPACT_ATOMS: atom_id res chain seq x y z
N MET A 1 -15.45 3.87 -16.59
CA MET A 1 -15.11 3.64 -15.17
C MET A 1 -13.98 2.61 -15.09
N ALA A 2 -12.81 3.00 -14.57
CA ALA A 2 -11.67 2.10 -14.48
C ALA A 2 -11.72 1.31 -13.16
N LEU A 3 -12.03 0.02 -13.22
CA LEU A 3 -11.93 -0.86 -12.05
C LEU A 3 -10.46 -1.00 -11.63
N THR A 4 -10.11 -0.57 -10.41
CA THR A 4 -8.75 -0.63 -9.84
C THR A 4 -8.62 -1.73 -8.80
N PHE A 5 -9.02 -2.96 -9.12
CA PHE A 5 -8.72 -4.11 -8.27
C PHE A 5 -7.27 -4.54 -8.47
N ARG A 6 -6.55 -4.80 -7.38
CA ARG A 6 -5.15 -5.27 -7.44
C ARG A 6 -5.04 -6.80 -7.53
N ASN A 7 -6.03 -7.51 -7.00
CA ASN A 7 -6.04 -8.97 -6.85
C ASN A 7 -6.95 -9.66 -7.88
N ILE A 8 -7.01 -9.16 -9.12
CA ILE A 8 -7.76 -9.82 -10.19
C ILE A 8 -7.00 -11.11 -10.55
N ARG A 9 -7.59 -12.27 -10.24
CA ARG A 9 -7.00 -13.58 -10.54
C ARG A 9 -7.27 -14.08 -11.94
N ARG A 10 -8.37 -13.61 -12.54
CA ARG A 10 -8.74 -13.98 -13.89
C ARG A 10 -9.28 -12.77 -14.63
N ALA A 11 -8.70 -12.47 -15.79
CA ALA A 11 -9.25 -11.51 -16.75
C ALA A 11 -9.72 -12.25 -18.00
N VAL A 12 -10.94 -11.95 -18.44
CA VAL A 12 -11.51 -12.54 -19.67
C VAL A 12 -11.80 -11.41 -20.65
N LEU A 13 -11.17 -11.49 -21.82
CA LEU A 13 -11.42 -10.57 -22.94
C LEU A 13 -12.25 -11.34 -23.97
N ALA A 14 -13.53 -11.03 -24.07
CA ALA A 14 -14.44 -11.65 -25.03
C ALA A 14 -14.34 -11.02 -26.44
N ASP A 15 -13.93 -9.76 -26.51
CA ASP A 15 -13.85 -8.97 -27.74
C ASP A 15 -12.41 -8.61 -28.11
N ILE A 16 -12.20 -8.34 -29.40
CA ILE A 16 -10.93 -7.85 -29.95
C ILE A 16 -10.82 -6.34 -29.67
N PRO A 17 -9.80 -5.88 -28.93
CA PRO A 17 -9.58 -4.45 -28.70
C PRO A 17 -9.24 -3.69 -29.99
N ASN A 18 -9.60 -2.41 -30.05
CA ASN A 18 -9.32 -1.55 -31.21
C ASN A 18 -7.81 -1.25 -31.38
N SER A 19 -7.03 -1.40 -30.32
CA SER A 19 -5.58 -1.17 -30.32
C SER A 19 -4.85 -2.21 -29.48
N PHE A 20 -3.57 -2.42 -29.79
CA PHE A 20 -2.73 -3.31 -29.00
C PHE A 20 -2.46 -2.76 -27.59
N ALA A 21 -2.37 -1.44 -27.43
CA ALA A 21 -2.22 -0.81 -26.12
C ALA A 21 -3.45 -1.03 -25.22
N ASP A 22 -4.66 -0.90 -25.76
CA ASP A 22 -5.91 -1.22 -25.03
C ASP A 22 -5.98 -2.71 -24.66
N HIS A 23 -5.49 -3.58 -25.56
CA HIS A 23 -5.36 -5.01 -25.28
C HIS A 23 -4.44 -5.27 -24.08
N GLU A 24 -3.17 -4.85 -24.15
CA GLU A 24 -2.20 -5.00 -23.06
C GLU A 24 -2.69 -4.38 -21.74
N GLN A 25 -3.31 -3.20 -21.80
CA GLN A 25 -3.86 -2.54 -20.62
C GLN A 25 -4.95 -3.38 -19.95
N LYS A 26 -5.81 -4.05 -20.74
CA LYS A 26 -6.87 -4.93 -20.24
C LYS A 26 -6.29 -6.23 -19.66
N LEU A 27 -5.30 -6.85 -20.33
CA LEU A 27 -4.62 -8.05 -19.83
C LEU A 27 -3.89 -7.75 -18.50
N GLY A 28 -3.12 -6.65 -18.45
CA GLY A 28 -2.34 -6.20 -17.29
C GLY A 28 -3.15 -5.69 -16.10
N ARG A 29 -4.47 -5.91 -16.08
CA ARG A 29 -5.29 -5.74 -14.88
C ARG A 29 -5.20 -6.94 -13.94
N ALA A 30 -4.96 -8.13 -14.50
CA ALA A 30 -4.75 -9.34 -13.72
C ALA A 30 -3.39 -9.34 -13.02
N GLY A 31 -3.31 -9.91 -11.81
CA GLY A 31 -2.04 -10.17 -11.11
C GLY A 31 -1.25 -8.93 -10.68
N ARG A 32 -1.88 -7.76 -10.54
CA ARG A 32 -1.21 -6.51 -10.12
C ARG A 32 -0.61 -6.54 -8.72
N ASP A 33 -1.02 -7.51 -7.91
CA ASP A 33 -0.46 -7.76 -6.59
C ASP A 33 0.78 -8.67 -6.61
N GLY A 34 1.25 -9.08 -7.80
CA GLY A 34 2.41 -9.95 -7.97
C GLY A 34 2.12 -11.44 -7.83
N SER A 35 0.92 -11.82 -7.39
CA SER A 35 0.53 -13.23 -7.31
C SER A 35 0.08 -13.74 -8.69
N PRO A 36 0.25 -15.04 -9.01
CA PRO A 36 -0.18 -15.61 -10.28
C PRO A 36 -1.63 -15.27 -10.63
N ALA A 37 -1.86 -15.02 -11.91
CA ALA A 37 -3.18 -14.72 -12.45
C ALA A 37 -3.28 -15.23 -13.89
N GLU A 38 -4.50 -15.54 -14.30
CA GLU A 38 -4.83 -16.09 -15.60
C GLU A 38 -5.48 -15.01 -16.47
N VAL A 39 -5.13 -15.00 -17.75
CA VAL A 39 -5.77 -14.13 -18.74
C VAL A 39 -6.23 -14.97 -19.92
N ILE A 40 -7.52 -14.88 -20.22
CA ILE A 40 -8.17 -15.62 -21.30
C ILE A 40 -8.67 -14.59 -22.32
N ALA A 41 -8.07 -14.58 -23.51
CA ALA A 41 -8.50 -13.70 -24.60
C ALA A 41 -9.09 -14.55 -25.73
N PHE A 42 -10.37 -14.31 -26.01
CA PHE A 42 -11.07 -14.92 -27.12
C PHE A 42 -10.84 -14.11 -28.40
N ALA A 43 -10.71 -14.83 -29.50
CA ALA A 43 -10.66 -14.25 -30.82
C ALA A 43 -11.48 -15.11 -31.79
N PRO A 44 -12.24 -14.50 -32.71
CA PRO A 44 -12.77 -15.18 -33.87
C PRO A 44 -11.68 -15.92 -34.64
N ALA A 45 -12.01 -17.11 -35.15
CA ALA A 45 -11.08 -17.97 -35.90
C ALA A 45 -10.43 -17.29 -37.12
N TRP A 46 -11.05 -16.25 -37.67
CA TRP A 46 -10.52 -15.52 -38.82
C TRP A 46 -9.29 -14.64 -38.51
N ILE A 47 -9.02 -14.33 -37.23
CA ILE A 47 -7.80 -13.58 -36.86
C ILE A 47 -6.55 -14.42 -37.07
N ALA A 48 -6.63 -15.72 -36.82
CA ALA A 48 -5.50 -16.61 -37.02
C ALA A 48 -5.10 -16.63 -38.51
N GLU A 49 -3.80 -16.77 -38.76
CA GLU A 49 -3.30 -16.95 -40.13
C GLU A 49 -3.96 -18.18 -40.77
N PRO A 50 -4.41 -18.08 -42.04
CA PRO A 50 -5.13 -19.14 -42.70
C PRO A 50 -4.22 -20.37 -42.87
N ARG A 51 -4.72 -21.54 -42.52
CA ARG A 51 -4.04 -22.79 -42.84
C ARG A 51 -3.96 -22.96 -44.36
N PRO A 52 -2.88 -23.57 -44.89
CA PRO A 52 -2.78 -23.87 -46.31
C PRO A 52 -4.04 -24.61 -46.81
N GLY A 53 -4.72 -24.08 -47.82
CA GLY A 53 -5.88 -24.72 -48.48
C GLY A 53 -7.26 -24.06 -48.27
N ALA A 54 -7.40 -23.06 -47.38
CA ALA A 54 -8.69 -22.40 -47.12
C ALA A 54 -9.05 -21.29 -48.14
N LYS A 55 -9.37 -21.63 -49.40
CA LYS A 55 -9.39 -20.65 -50.51
C LYS A 55 -10.49 -19.58 -50.48
N LYS A 56 -11.73 -19.89 -50.06
CA LYS A 56 -12.87 -18.94 -50.22
C LYS A 56 -13.09 -17.99 -49.04
N GLN A 57 -12.81 -18.44 -47.82
CA GLN A 57 -12.91 -17.61 -46.61
C GLN A 57 -11.63 -16.81 -46.31
N ALA A 58 -10.52 -17.11 -47.01
CA ALA A 58 -9.25 -16.45 -46.78
C ALA A 58 -9.26 -14.96 -47.17
N ALA A 59 -9.91 -14.60 -48.28
CA ALA A 59 -9.90 -13.22 -48.78
C ALA A 59 -10.61 -12.24 -47.81
N ASP A 60 -11.85 -12.54 -47.42
CA ASP A 60 -12.60 -11.72 -46.46
C ASP A 60 -11.90 -11.67 -45.09
N ALA A 61 -11.34 -12.80 -44.64
CA ALA A 61 -10.60 -12.86 -43.38
C ALA A 61 -9.31 -12.02 -43.44
N GLU A 62 -8.61 -12.04 -44.57
CA GLU A 62 -7.43 -11.23 -44.82
C GLU A 62 -7.76 -9.73 -44.82
N GLU A 63 -8.83 -9.33 -45.50
CA GLU A 63 -9.30 -7.94 -45.49
C GLU A 63 -9.61 -7.46 -44.05
N ARG A 64 -10.24 -8.32 -43.23
CA ARG A 64 -10.52 -8.01 -41.81
C ARG A 64 -9.24 -7.92 -40.99
N ARG A 65 -8.29 -8.85 -41.16
CA ARG A 65 -6.99 -8.81 -40.46
C ARG A 65 -6.19 -7.56 -40.81
N ASN A 66 -6.22 -7.11 -42.06
CA ASN A 66 -5.53 -5.91 -42.52
C ASN A 66 -6.07 -4.61 -41.87
N LYS A 67 -7.30 -4.63 -41.33
CA LYS A 67 -7.89 -3.53 -40.57
C LYS A 67 -7.47 -3.51 -39.09
N LEU A 68 -6.89 -4.60 -38.58
CA LEU A 68 -6.43 -4.70 -37.20
C LEU A 68 -4.96 -4.28 -37.06
N PRO A 69 -4.54 -3.83 -35.86
CA PRO A 69 -3.13 -3.64 -35.57
C PRO A 69 -2.35 -4.95 -35.77
N LYS A 70 -1.25 -4.89 -36.55
CA LYS A 70 -0.42 -6.08 -36.84
C LYS A 70 0.05 -6.82 -35.58
N ALA A 71 0.37 -6.08 -34.52
CA ALA A 71 0.77 -6.64 -33.24
C ALA A 71 -0.35 -7.51 -32.60
N LEU A 72 -1.61 -7.08 -32.75
CA LEU A 72 -2.76 -7.81 -32.22
C LEU A 72 -3.03 -9.09 -33.01
N VAL A 73 -2.94 -9.01 -34.35
CA VAL A 73 -3.04 -10.20 -35.22
C VAL A 73 -1.96 -11.22 -34.86
N LYS A 74 -0.72 -10.74 -34.67
CA LYS A 74 0.44 -11.55 -34.28
C LYS A 74 0.27 -12.18 -32.90
N TRP A 75 -0.28 -11.45 -31.92
CA TRP A 75 -0.56 -11.96 -30.58
C TRP A 75 -1.59 -13.09 -30.57
N HIS A 76 -2.66 -12.96 -31.37
CA HIS A 76 -3.70 -13.98 -31.52
C HIS A 76 -3.33 -15.12 -32.49
N SER A 77 -2.17 -15.05 -33.14
CA SER A 77 -1.68 -16.05 -34.09
C SER A 77 -0.34 -16.63 -33.61
N PRO A 78 -0.29 -17.31 -32.43
CA PRO A 78 0.96 -17.87 -31.94
C PRO A 78 1.50 -18.93 -32.91
N THR A 79 2.82 -18.89 -33.13
CA THR A 79 3.54 -19.87 -33.96
C THR A 79 4.45 -20.74 -33.10
N ALA A 80 5.08 -21.74 -33.74
CA ALA A 80 6.10 -22.54 -33.09
C ALA A 80 7.33 -21.71 -32.68
N GLU A 81 7.62 -20.58 -33.31
CA GLU A 81 8.74 -19.70 -32.90
C GLU A 81 8.31 -18.56 -31.96
N LEU A 82 7.05 -18.14 -32.00
CA LEU A 82 6.59 -16.94 -31.31
C LEU A 82 5.26 -17.14 -30.59
N CYS A 83 5.28 -17.07 -29.27
CA CYS A 83 4.09 -17.11 -28.42
C CYS A 83 3.43 -15.74 -28.25
N CYS A 84 2.23 -15.70 -27.66
CA CYS A 84 1.53 -14.44 -27.35
C CYS A 84 2.42 -13.46 -26.55
N ARG A 85 3.15 -13.96 -25.53
CA ARG A 85 4.11 -13.16 -24.75
C ARG A 85 5.26 -12.64 -25.62
N GLY A 86 5.77 -13.45 -26.54
CA GLY A 86 6.81 -13.06 -27.48
C GLY A 86 6.34 -11.93 -28.40
N ALA A 87 5.10 -12.01 -28.90
CA ALA A 87 4.49 -10.94 -29.69
C ALA A 87 4.36 -9.63 -28.89
N SER A 88 3.96 -9.69 -27.61
CA SER A 88 3.93 -8.52 -26.73
C SER A 88 5.31 -7.92 -26.49
N MET A 89 6.34 -8.75 -26.25
CA MET A 89 7.71 -8.28 -26.04
C MET A 89 8.26 -7.61 -27.29
N GLU A 90 8.10 -8.23 -28.46
CA GLU A 90 8.56 -7.67 -29.73
C GLU A 90 7.90 -6.32 -30.02
N HIS A 91 6.59 -6.19 -29.81
CA HIS A 91 5.89 -4.92 -29.99
C HIS A 91 6.42 -3.80 -29.10
N ASN A 92 6.78 -4.12 -27.86
CA ASN A 92 7.30 -3.16 -26.88
C ASN A 92 8.82 -2.96 -26.99
N GLY A 93 9.48 -3.51 -28.01
CA GLY A 93 10.94 -3.42 -28.16
C GLY A 93 11.71 -4.08 -27.02
N ALA A 94 11.15 -5.15 -26.45
CA ALA A 94 11.76 -5.97 -25.42
C ALA A 94 12.31 -7.26 -26.03
N ALA A 95 13.41 -7.78 -25.48
CA ALA A 95 13.97 -9.04 -25.91
C ALA A 95 13.08 -10.20 -25.45
N PHE A 96 12.67 -11.07 -26.37
CA PHE A 96 11.97 -12.30 -26.02
C PHE A 96 12.97 -13.46 -25.93
N ILE A 97 13.12 -14.04 -24.74
CA ILE A 97 13.93 -15.24 -24.54
C ILE A 97 12.99 -16.44 -24.46
N ARG A 98 13.03 -17.27 -25.51
CA ARG A 98 12.25 -18.50 -25.57
C ARG A 98 12.77 -19.50 -24.54
N ARG A 99 11.86 -20.09 -23.76
CA ARG A 99 12.23 -21.07 -22.72
C ARG A 99 12.06 -22.50 -23.19
N PRO A 100 12.92 -23.43 -22.74
CA PRO A 100 12.67 -24.86 -22.87
C PRO A 100 11.34 -25.21 -22.19
N GLY A 101 10.46 -25.97 -22.86
CA GLY A 101 9.15 -26.30 -22.30
C GLY A 101 8.11 -25.17 -22.36
N CYS A 102 8.44 -23.99 -22.90
CA CYS A 102 7.43 -23.04 -23.38
C CYS A 102 6.78 -23.64 -24.64
N GLY A 103 5.91 -24.63 -24.43
CA GLY A 103 5.11 -25.30 -25.45
C GLY A 103 3.95 -24.41 -25.85
N CYS A 104 4.26 -23.23 -26.37
CA CYS A 104 3.35 -22.11 -26.54
C CYS A 104 2.17 -22.38 -27.49
N VAL A 105 1.16 -23.08 -26.96
CA VAL A 105 -0.29 -22.90 -27.10
C VAL A 105 -0.94 -23.57 -25.87
N PRO A 106 -1.73 -22.90 -24.98
CA PRO A 106 -1.96 -21.47 -24.81
C PRO A 106 -1.38 -20.88 -23.51
N ILE A 107 -0.63 -21.63 -22.69
CA ILE A 107 -0.19 -21.18 -21.36
C ILE A 107 1.31 -20.87 -21.37
N CYS A 108 1.66 -19.61 -21.12
CA CYS A 108 3.04 -19.19 -20.86
C CYS A 108 3.15 -18.87 -19.37
N ASP A 109 3.85 -19.72 -18.62
CA ASP A 109 4.10 -19.51 -17.19
C ASP A 109 5.48 -18.86 -16.98
N PRO A 110 5.56 -17.57 -16.63
CA PRO A 110 6.82 -16.93 -16.33
C PRO A 110 7.29 -17.37 -14.93
N ASP A 111 8.18 -18.36 -14.85
CA ASP A 111 8.84 -18.83 -13.61
C ASP A 111 9.76 -17.80 -12.89
N GLY A 112 9.68 -16.51 -13.24
CA GLY A 112 10.55 -15.48 -12.66
C GLY A 112 12.04 -15.65 -13.00
N SER A 113 12.40 -16.30 -14.11
CA SER A 113 13.80 -16.41 -14.56
C SER A 113 14.55 -15.06 -14.53
N THR A 114 15.87 -15.14 -14.38
CA THR A 114 16.77 -13.96 -14.29
C THR A 114 16.59 -12.95 -15.42
N ALA A 115 16.22 -13.41 -16.62
CA ALA A 115 15.99 -12.52 -17.76
C ALA A 115 14.66 -11.74 -17.68
N ASP A 116 13.61 -12.34 -17.14
CA ASP A 116 12.35 -11.64 -16.90
C ASP A 116 12.53 -10.54 -15.86
N LEU A 117 13.26 -10.83 -14.80
CA LEU A 117 13.58 -9.87 -13.75
C LEU A 117 14.42 -8.71 -14.29
N ALA A 118 15.37 -8.97 -15.18
CA ALA A 118 16.15 -7.91 -15.83
C ALA A 118 15.27 -7.00 -16.71
N GLU A 119 14.33 -7.58 -17.44
CA GLU A 119 13.38 -6.82 -18.26
C GLU A 119 12.42 -5.99 -17.39
N VAL A 120 11.92 -6.56 -16.28
CA VAL A 120 11.13 -5.83 -15.29
C VAL A 120 11.92 -4.64 -14.73
N ALA A 121 13.17 -4.85 -14.31
CA ALA A 121 14.02 -3.79 -13.79
C ALA A 121 14.27 -2.67 -14.82
N ARG A 122 14.39 -3.02 -16.12
CA ARG A 122 14.51 -2.04 -17.22
C ARG A 122 13.26 -1.14 -17.29
N TRP A 123 12.07 -1.73 -17.23
CA TRP A 123 10.82 -0.97 -17.24
C TRP A 123 10.63 -0.14 -15.97
N GLU A 124 10.98 -0.66 -14.80
CA GLU A 124 10.98 0.10 -13.55
C GLU A 124 11.85 1.36 -13.66
N HIS A 125 13.07 1.21 -14.17
CA HIS A 125 13.96 2.35 -14.41
C HIS A 125 13.37 3.36 -15.40
N TYR A 126 12.79 2.91 -16.51
CA TYR A 126 12.13 3.78 -17.48
C TYR A 126 10.97 4.57 -16.85
N PHE A 127 10.11 3.91 -16.06
CA PHE A 127 8.98 4.58 -15.41
C PHE A 127 9.42 5.55 -14.32
N LEU A 128 10.44 5.21 -13.54
CA LEU A 128 11.03 6.12 -12.55
C LEU A 128 11.63 7.37 -13.22
N ALA A 129 12.39 7.19 -14.32
CA ALA A 129 12.93 8.30 -15.09
C ALA A 129 11.82 9.19 -15.67
N LYS A 130 10.76 8.57 -16.20
CA LYS A 130 9.60 9.30 -16.73
C LYS A 130 8.87 10.07 -15.62
N GLN A 131 8.68 9.47 -14.45
CA GLN A 131 8.09 10.11 -13.29
C GLN A 131 8.93 11.29 -12.76
N ALA A 132 10.26 11.19 -12.85
CA ALA A 132 11.16 12.30 -12.55
C ALA A 132 11.03 13.44 -13.59
N SER A 133 10.85 13.10 -14.86
CA SER A 133 10.72 14.06 -15.96
C SER A 133 9.39 14.83 -15.98
N THR A 134 8.31 14.25 -15.46
CA THR A 134 6.98 14.87 -15.48
C THR A 134 6.82 16.05 -14.51
N GLY A 135 7.90 16.50 -13.87
CA GLY A 135 7.88 17.71 -13.04
C GLY A 135 6.86 17.63 -11.91
N ALA A 136 6.47 16.43 -11.49
CA ALA A 136 5.52 16.24 -10.40
C ALA A 136 6.06 16.97 -9.19
N THR A 137 5.40 18.08 -8.83
CA THR A 137 5.81 18.96 -7.75
C THR A 137 6.09 18.08 -6.55
N ARG A 138 7.37 17.96 -6.15
CA ARG A 138 7.74 17.18 -4.98
C ARG A 138 7.10 17.88 -3.79
N LEU A 139 5.93 17.38 -3.39
CA LEU A 139 5.24 17.84 -2.20
C LEU A 139 6.21 17.61 -1.04
N ARG A 140 6.67 18.70 -0.42
CA ARG A 140 7.49 18.65 0.78
C ARG A 140 6.57 18.79 1.97
N SER A 141 6.86 18.02 3.02
CA SER A 141 6.28 18.29 4.33
C SER A 141 6.75 19.67 4.79
N ASN A 142 5.86 20.40 5.47
CA ASN A 142 6.20 21.65 6.14
C ASN A 142 6.98 21.41 7.46
N GLY A 143 7.25 20.15 7.82
CA GLY A 143 7.96 19.77 9.04
C GLY A 143 7.10 19.73 10.30
N THR A 144 5.80 20.04 10.24
CA THR A 144 4.93 20.06 11.44
C THR A 144 4.48 18.66 11.86
N ILE A 145 4.51 17.69 10.95
CA ILE A 145 4.04 16.31 11.17
C ILE A 145 5.15 15.35 10.78
N HIS A 146 5.54 14.47 11.71
CA HIS A 146 6.53 13.43 11.46
C HIS A 146 6.00 12.37 10.48
N ALA A 147 6.91 11.77 9.71
CA ALA A 147 6.58 10.60 8.91
C ALA A 147 6.12 9.46 9.84
N LEU A 148 4.93 8.92 9.57
CA LEU A 148 4.33 7.88 10.41
C LEU A 148 5.13 6.57 10.31
N GLU A 149 5.33 5.94 11.47
CA GLU A 149 5.86 4.57 11.58
C GLU A 149 4.85 3.56 11.00
N LYS A 150 5.32 2.35 10.65
CA LYS A 150 4.45 1.31 10.08
C LYS A 150 3.21 1.00 10.95
N PRO A 151 3.31 0.81 12.28
CA PRO A 151 2.13 0.55 13.10
C PRO A 151 1.12 1.70 13.10
N MET A 152 1.60 2.95 13.01
CA MET A 152 0.75 4.14 12.92
C MET A 152 0.08 4.24 11.54
N LYS A 153 0.77 3.87 10.47
CA LYS A 153 0.19 3.78 9.12
C LYS A 153 -0.93 2.73 9.07
N ASP A 154 -0.70 1.55 9.64
CA ASP A 154 -1.70 0.48 9.72
C ASP A 154 -2.94 0.95 10.52
N SER A 155 -2.71 1.69 11.60
CA SER A 155 -3.79 2.30 12.41
C SER A 155 -4.56 3.37 11.62
N LEU A 156 -3.85 4.25 10.91
CA LEU A 156 -4.44 5.28 10.07
C LEU A 156 -5.25 4.68 8.92
N GLU A 157 -4.75 3.61 8.29
CA GLU A 157 -5.46 2.89 7.24
C GLU A 157 -6.81 2.36 7.76
N GLN A 158 -6.83 1.74 8.96
CA GLN A 158 -8.07 1.27 9.58
C GLN A 158 -9.02 2.43 9.92
N MET A 159 -8.51 3.55 10.43
CA MET A 159 -9.31 4.75 10.72
C MET A 159 -9.95 5.31 9.45
N LEU A 160 -9.18 5.44 8.37
CA LEU A 160 -9.66 5.90 7.07
C LEU A 160 -10.65 4.93 6.44
N ASP A 161 -10.45 3.63 6.62
CA ASP A 161 -11.40 2.64 6.12
C ASP A 161 -12.76 2.75 6.83
N ARG A 162 -12.77 2.92 8.16
CA ARG A 162 -14.02 3.18 8.91
C ARG A 162 -14.67 4.49 8.50
N TRP A 163 -13.88 5.56 8.33
CA TRP A 163 -14.38 6.84 7.83
C TRP A 163 -15.02 6.69 6.44
N ARG A 164 -14.35 5.99 5.52
CA ARG A 164 -14.83 5.68 4.17
C ARG A 164 -16.18 4.96 4.20
N HIS A 165 -16.31 3.91 5.01
CA HIS A 165 -17.58 3.20 5.17
C HIS A 165 -18.69 4.10 5.70
N LYS A 166 -18.40 4.93 6.70
CA LYS A 166 -19.36 5.87 7.29
C LYS A 166 -19.87 6.88 6.28
N ILE A 167 -18.97 7.55 5.54
CA ILE A 167 -19.37 8.54 4.53
C ILE A 167 -20.09 7.87 3.36
N TRP A 168 -19.59 6.72 2.89
CA TRP A 168 -20.24 6.00 1.81
C TRP A 168 -21.67 5.57 2.14
N ALA A 169 -21.91 5.11 3.38
CA ALA A 169 -23.25 4.76 3.84
C ALA A 169 -24.22 5.95 3.80
N GLN A 170 -23.73 7.20 3.90
CA GLN A 170 -24.55 8.41 3.86
C GLN A 170 -24.89 8.87 2.44
N ILE A 171 -24.00 8.66 1.46
CA ILE A 171 -24.14 9.24 0.12
C ILE A 171 -24.50 8.21 -0.96
N ARG A 172 -24.34 6.91 -0.70
CA ARG A 172 -24.61 5.87 -1.70
C ARG A 172 -26.09 5.85 -2.09
N VAL A 173 -26.35 5.79 -3.39
CA VAL A 173 -27.71 5.64 -3.92
C VAL A 173 -28.12 4.17 -3.95
N ARG A 174 -27.15 3.28 -4.21
CA ARG A 174 -27.37 1.82 -4.31
C ARG A 174 -26.62 1.12 -3.19
N TRP A 175 -27.31 0.20 -2.51
CA TRP A 175 -26.77 -0.52 -1.36
C TRP A 175 -25.72 -1.56 -1.75
N GLU A 176 -25.73 -1.99 -3.02
CA GLU A 176 -24.84 -3.01 -3.57
C GLU A 176 -23.45 -2.46 -3.96
N GLU A 177 -23.31 -1.13 -4.05
CA GLU A 177 -22.04 -0.55 -4.48
C GLU A 177 -21.01 -0.59 -3.33
N PRO A 178 -19.81 -1.13 -3.58
CA PRO A 178 -18.77 -1.25 -2.57
C PRO A 178 -18.22 0.12 -2.17
N CYS A 179 -17.77 0.26 -0.92
CA CYS A 179 -17.22 1.53 -0.41
C CYS A 179 -15.93 1.96 -1.11
N GLU A 180 -15.25 1.03 -1.78
CA GLU A 180 -14.13 1.26 -2.68
C GLU A 180 -14.48 2.18 -3.86
N TYR A 181 -15.76 2.27 -4.22
CA TYR A 181 -16.23 3.21 -5.24
C TYR A 181 -16.09 4.65 -4.76
N PHE A 182 -16.41 4.91 -3.49
CA PHE A 182 -16.31 6.24 -2.90
C PHE A 182 -14.86 6.70 -2.80
N LEU A 183 -14.02 5.95 -2.08
CA LEU A 183 -12.60 6.24 -1.90
C LEU A 183 -11.81 4.98 -2.29
N PRO A 184 -11.24 4.95 -3.51
CA PRO A 184 -10.51 3.80 -4.00
C PRO A 184 -9.30 3.47 -3.11
N ARG A 185 -9.03 2.17 -2.93
CA ARG A 185 -7.94 1.70 -2.05
C ARG A 185 -6.58 2.29 -2.44
N HIS A 186 -6.30 2.53 -3.72
CA HIS A 186 -5.02 3.11 -4.15
C HIS A 186 -4.85 4.57 -3.71
N VAL A 187 -5.92 5.37 -3.72
CA VAL A 187 -5.94 6.74 -3.19
C VAL A 187 -5.75 6.72 -1.69
N LEU A 188 -6.50 5.86 -0.98
CA LEU A 188 -6.37 5.68 0.47
C LEU A 188 -4.92 5.34 0.84
N ASN A 189 -4.32 4.38 0.15
CA ASN A 189 -2.92 3.99 0.38
C ASN A 189 -1.95 5.13 0.07
N ALA A 190 -2.21 5.95 -0.95
CA ALA A 190 -1.38 7.12 -1.25
C ALA A 190 -1.45 8.16 -0.12
N ILE A 191 -2.65 8.40 0.41
CA ILE A 191 -2.89 9.28 1.56
C ILE A 191 -2.15 8.76 2.80
N VAL A 192 -2.32 7.49 3.17
CA VAL A 192 -1.64 6.88 4.35
C VAL A 192 -0.11 7.00 4.21
N ASN A 193 0.43 6.68 3.04
CA ASN A 193 1.88 6.72 2.82
C ASN A 193 2.46 8.14 2.83
N LYS A 194 1.65 9.15 2.47
CA LYS A 194 2.05 10.55 2.39
C LYS A 194 1.35 11.43 3.43
N ALA A 195 0.84 10.84 4.52
CA ALA A 195 0.01 11.56 5.49
C ALA A 195 0.74 12.77 6.12
N HIS A 196 2.03 12.64 6.38
CA HIS A 196 2.92 13.70 6.87
C HIS A 196 3.09 14.90 5.92
N VAL A 197 2.65 14.76 4.66
CA VAL A 197 2.66 15.82 3.64
C VAL A 197 1.26 16.43 3.48
N CYS A 198 0.20 15.77 3.96
CA CYS A 198 -1.17 16.25 3.96
C CYS A 198 -1.41 17.34 5.03
N THR A 199 -0.57 18.37 5.04
CA THR A 199 -0.62 19.49 6.01
C THR A 199 -1.48 20.65 5.50
N SER A 200 -1.96 20.57 4.26
CA SER A 200 -2.91 21.51 3.66
C SER A 200 -3.89 20.75 2.76
N LEU A 201 -5.08 21.33 2.54
CA LEU A 201 -6.08 20.75 1.64
C LEU A 201 -5.53 20.58 0.21
N GLU A 202 -4.72 21.52 -0.26
CA GLU A 202 -4.13 21.47 -1.61
C GLU A 202 -3.12 20.32 -1.75
N ASN A 203 -2.34 20.03 -0.71
CA ASN A 203 -1.48 18.85 -0.70
C ASN A 203 -2.31 17.56 -0.72
N LEU A 204 -3.40 17.50 0.06
CA LEU A 204 -4.33 16.36 0.03
C LEU A 204 -4.92 16.18 -1.37
N LYS A 205 -5.41 17.24 -2.01
CA LYS A 205 -5.94 17.20 -3.39
C LYS A 205 -4.91 16.70 -4.39
N THR A 206 -3.66 17.13 -4.25
CA THR A 206 -2.57 16.68 -5.12
C THR A 206 -2.26 15.19 -4.92
N ILE A 207 -2.33 14.70 -3.68
CA ILE A 207 -2.12 13.27 -3.36
C ILE A 207 -3.32 12.43 -3.81
N ALA A 208 -4.53 12.98 -3.72
CA ALA A 208 -5.80 12.34 -4.05
C ALA A 208 -6.34 12.79 -5.42
N VAL A 209 -5.45 13.04 -6.39
CA VAL A 209 -5.82 13.56 -7.72
C VAL A 209 -6.80 12.65 -8.47
N ASP A 210 -6.73 11.34 -8.24
CA ASP A 210 -7.58 10.32 -8.87
C ASP A 210 -8.88 10.06 -8.09
N TRP A 211 -9.23 10.91 -7.12
CA TRP A 211 -10.43 10.76 -6.30
C TRP A 211 -11.55 11.71 -6.75
N ASP A 212 -12.55 11.16 -7.45
CA ASP A 212 -13.68 11.93 -8.02
C ASP A 212 -14.44 12.79 -6.98
N TYR A 213 -14.43 12.38 -5.72
CA TYR A 213 -15.11 13.07 -4.61
C TYR A 213 -14.23 14.07 -3.85
N VAL A 214 -13.01 14.35 -4.33
CA VAL A 214 -12.08 15.24 -3.62
C VAL A 214 -12.62 16.67 -3.50
N ASN A 215 -13.40 17.15 -4.46
CA ASN A 215 -13.96 18.50 -4.41
C ASN A 215 -15.15 18.62 -3.44
N SER A 216 -15.93 17.56 -3.26
CA SER A 216 -17.11 17.57 -2.38
C SER A 216 -16.82 17.09 -0.95
N HIS A 217 -15.92 16.13 -0.79
CA HIS A 217 -15.59 15.50 0.50
C HIS A 217 -14.13 15.69 0.93
N GLY A 218 -13.31 16.36 0.12
CA GLY A 218 -11.89 16.59 0.44
C GLY A 218 -11.66 17.36 1.74
N GLN A 219 -12.48 18.38 2.02
CA GLN A 219 -12.37 19.13 3.28
C GLN A 219 -12.68 18.23 4.49
N GLN A 220 -13.78 17.48 4.43
CA GLN A 220 -14.17 16.57 5.51
C GLN A 220 -13.11 15.48 5.77
N LEU A 221 -12.47 14.97 4.71
CA LEU A 221 -11.36 14.04 4.83
C LEU A 221 -10.11 14.72 5.43
N PHE A 222 -9.82 15.95 5.00
CA PHE A 222 -8.69 16.73 5.51
C PHE A 222 -8.82 17.02 7.00
N ASP A 223 -10.01 17.39 7.47
CA ASP A 223 -10.29 17.64 8.89
C ASP A 223 -10.08 16.35 9.71
N PHE A 224 -10.62 15.22 9.23
CA PHE A 224 -10.43 13.91 9.85
C PHE A 224 -8.94 13.50 9.92
N LEU A 225 -8.20 13.69 8.83
CA LEU A 225 -6.76 13.42 8.79
C LEU A 225 -5.99 14.31 9.75
N THR A 226 -6.33 15.60 9.84
CA THR A 226 -5.67 16.56 10.71
C THR A 226 -5.84 16.17 12.18
N GLU A 227 -7.04 15.76 12.58
CA GLU A 227 -7.32 15.26 13.93
C GLU A 227 -6.49 14.00 14.24
N ALA A 228 -6.52 13.01 13.34
CA ALA A 228 -5.77 11.76 13.51
C ALA A 228 -4.25 12.00 13.61
N LEU A 229 -3.70 12.85 12.74
CA LEU A 229 -2.28 13.17 12.73
C LEU A 229 -1.86 14.00 13.95
N THR A 230 -2.73 14.83 14.49
CA THR A 230 -2.49 15.56 15.75
C THR A 230 -2.34 14.57 16.91
N GLY A 231 -3.21 13.56 16.99
CA GLY A 231 -3.12 12.49 17.98
C GLY A 231 -1.81 11.70 17.88
N PHE A 232 -1.40 11.31 16.67
CA PHE A 232 -0.12 10.64 16.47
C PHE A 232 1.08 11.52 16.82
N ASN A 233 1.02 12.82 16.51
CA ASN A 233 2.09 13.76 16.85
C ASN A 233 2.24 13.92 18.38
N GLN A 234 1.15 13.86 19.14
CA GLN A 234 1.21 13.86 20.59
C GLN A 234 1.94 12.63 21.13
N ILE A 235 1.65 11.44 20.59
CA ILE A 235 2.35 10.20 20.97
C ILE A 235 3.86 10.31 20.73
N PHE A 236 4.29 10.95 19.63
CA PHE A 236 5.71 11.20 19.39
C PHE A 236 6.34 12.12 20.44
N LYS A 237 5.66 13.21 20.79
CA LYS A 237 6.12 14.13 21.84
C LYS A 237 6.23 13.44 23.19
N ASP A 238 5.25 12.62 23.55
CA ASP A 238 5.24 11.88 24.82
C ASP A 238 6.40 10.88 24.89
N ARG A 239 6.73 10.21 23.77
CA ARG A 239 7.91 9.32 23.70
C ARG A 239 9.22 10.08 23.87
N VAL A 240 9.39 11.21 23.16
CA VAL A 240 10.60 12.04 23.28
C VAL A 240 10.77 12.56 24.70
N ALA A 241 9.68 13.02 25.34
CA ALA A 241 9.72 13.49 26.72
C ALA A 241 10.01 12.39 27.75
N ALA A 242 9.63 11.14 27.47
CA ALA A 242 9.95 9.99 28.32
C ALA A 242 11.40 9.50 28.15
N ASP A 243 11.98 9.70 26.97
CA ASP A 243 13.35 9.29 26.64
C ASP A 243 14.38 10.37 27.02
N GLU A 244 13.97 11.63 27.25
CA GLU A 244 14.86 12.64 27.82
C GLU A 244 15.28 12.14 29.21
N PRO A 245 16.56 11.75 29.40
CA PRO A 245 17.03 11.34 30.71
C PRO A 245 16.72 12.52 31.63
N HIS A 246 16.00 12.26 32.72
CA HIS A 246 15.91 13.20 33.82
C HIS A 246 17.36 13.53 34.17
N SER A 247 17.86 14.65 33.63
CA SER A 247 19.21 15.12 33.89
C SER A 247 19.21 15.35 35.38
N ASP A 248 19.84 14.42 36.09
CA ASP A 248 19.84 14.34 37.52
C ASP A 248 20.01 15.74 38.07
N LEU A 249 18.97 16.17 38.78
CA LEU A 249 19.08 17.23 39.76
C LEU A 249 20.32 16.90 40.57
N ASP A 250 21.29 17.81 40.53
CA ASP A 250 22.46 17.80 41.40
C ASP A 250 22.04 17.29 42.77
N ALA A 251 22.74 16.25 43.24
CA ALA A 251 22.53 15.61 44.52
C ALA A 251 22.75 16.61 45.66
N ASP A 252 21.75 17.44 45.91
CA ASP A 252 21.65 18.29 47.08
C ASP A 252 21.17 17.40 48.24
N GLU A 253 21.86 17.47 49.37
CA GLU A 253 21.73 16.58 50.53
C GLU A 253 20.33 16.57 51.19
N GLY A 254 19.33 17.25 50.62
CA GLY A 254 17.92 17.23 51.02
C GLY A 254 17.10 16.01 50.56
N SER A 255 17.66 15.13 49.72
CA SER A 255 16.91 14.01 49.10
C SER A 255 16.40 12.94 50.09
N ALA A 256 17.14 12.68 51.18
CA ALA A 256 16.75 11.67 52.16
C ALA A 256 15.44 12.03 52.90
N ALA A 257 15.21 13.30 53.22
CA ALA A 257 14.00 13.74 53.92
C ALA A 257 12.75 13.62 53.03
N ALA A 258 12.87 13.90 51.73
CA ALA A 258 11.77 13.77 50.78
C ALA A 258 11.37 12.31 50.54
N GLY A 259 12.35 11.39 50.50
CA GLY A 259 12.09 9.94 50.38
C GLY A 259 11.29 9.39 51.56
N ILE A 260 11.62 9.80 52.79
CA ILE A 260 10.92 9.38 54.01
C ILE A 260 9.46 9.87 54.01
N GLU A 261 9.23 11.13 53.60
CA GLU A 261 7.87 11.68 53.53
C GLU A 261 7.00 10.93 52.48
N LEU A 262 7.61 10.54 51.35
CA LEU A 262 6.92 9.80 50.30
C LEU A 262 6.53 8.38 50.75
N LEU A 263 7.43 7.68 51.45
CA LEU A 263 7.13 6.38 52.06
C LEU A 263 5.97 6.48 53.07
N GLY A 264 5.92 7.57 53.85
CA GLY A 264 4.82 7.86 54.77
C GLY A 264 3.46 8.04 54.09
N LYS A 265 3.42 8.57 52.87
CA LYS A 265 2.19 8.78 52.09
C LYS A 265 1.76 7.53 51.29
N THR A 266 2.66 6.59 51.08
CA THR A 266 2.43 5.38 50.27
C THR A 266 1.48 4.37 50.95
N THR A 267 0.74 3.57 50.17
CA THR A 267 -0.22 2.59 50.71
C THR A 267 0.50 1.34 51.26
N ILE A 268 -0.11 0.65 52.24
CA ILE A 268 0.44 -0.60 52.80
C ILE A 268 0.73 -1.65 51.73
N ALA A 269 -0.10 -1.73 50.68
CA ALA A 269 0.07 -2.74 49.63
C ALA A 269 1.37 -2.52 48.85
N VAL A 270 1.66 -1.26 48.51
CA VAL A 270 2.89 -0.87 47.80
C VAL A 270 4.11 -0.99 48.71
N LEU A 271 4.00 -0.62 49.99
CA LEU A 271 5.10 -0.84 50.95
C LEU A 271 5.43 -2.33 51.11
N LYS A 272 4.43 -3.21 51.06
CA LYS A 272 4.64 -4.67 51.09
C LYS A 272 5.28 -5.23 49.82
N SER A 273 5.03 -4.64 48.65
CA SER A 273 5.72 -5.06 47.42
C SER A 273 7.19 -4.67 47.46
N PHE A 274 7.52 -3.46 47.91
CA PHE A 274 8.92 -3.05 48.10
C PHE A 274 9.66 -3.94 49.09
N CYS A 275 9.06 -4.25 50.25
CA CYS A 275 9.69 -5.19 51.19
C CYS A 275 9.83 -6.60 50.60
N GLN A 276 8.95 -7.03 49.69
CA GLN A 276 9.07 -8.33 49.02
C GLN A 276 10.23 -8.35 48.01
N GLU A 277 10.42 -7.26 47.27
CA GLU A 277 11.52 -7.13 46.30
C GLU A 277 12.89 -7.09 47.00
N LEU A 278 12.95 -6.52 48.21
CA LEU A 278 14.16 -6.42 49.02
C LEU A 278 14.38 -7.61 49.98
N ASP A 279 13.58 -8.67 49.86
CA ASP A 279 13.59 -9.85 50.75
C ASP A 279 13.49 -9.51 52.26
N MET A 280 12.72 -8.47 52.58
CA MET A 280 12.53 -7.98 53.94
C MET A 280 11.27 -8.58 54.60
N PRO A 281 11.27 -8.76 55.93
CA PRO A 281 10.10 -9.26 56.65
C PRO A 281 8.90 -8.32 56.47
N ARG A 282 7.75 -8.85 56.07
CA ARG A 282 6.51 -8.08 55.89
C ARG A 282 5.81 -7.85 57.24
N SER A 283 5.13 -6.73 57.38
CA SER A 283 4.29 -6.40 58.55
C SER A 283 2.90 -5.97 58.12
N GLY A 284 1.90 -6.19 58.98
CA GLY A 284 0.56 -5.60 58.82
C GLY A 284 0.51 -4.12 59.25
N ASN A 285 1.53 -3.63 59.94
CA ASN A 285 1.61 -2.27 60.43
C ASN A 285 2.40 -1.38 59.45
N LYS A 286 1.76 -0.30 58.96
CA LYS A 286 2.37 0.66 58.04
C LYS A 286 3.65 1.30 58.59
N ALA A 287 3.63 1.72 59.85
CA ALA A 287 4.77 2.40 60.47
C ALA A 287 6.01 1.51 60.50
N ALA A 288 5.84 0.23 60.84
CA ALA A 288 6.92 -0.76 60.85
C ALA A 288 7.48 -1.07 59.45
N LEU A 289 6.67 -0.94 58.39
CA LEU A 289 7.16 -1.07 57.01
C LEU A 289 7.96 0.15 56.56
N VAL A 290 7.49 1.36 56.90
CA VAL A 290 8.16 2.63 56.56
C VAL A 290 9.50 2.72 57.29
N GLU A 291 9.55 2.42 58.59
CA GLU A 291 10.78 2.41 59.39
C GLU A 291 11.84 1.49 58.79
N ARG A 292 11.48 0.23 58.49
CA ARG A 292 12.39 -0.74 57.89
C ARG A 292 12.94 -0.31 56.53
N LEU A 293 12.06 0.18 55.66
CA LEU A 293 12.49 0.69 54.35
C LEU A 293 13.41 1.89 54.53
N THR A 294 13.12 2.77 55.49
CA THR A 294 13.96 3.95 55.81
C THR A 294 15.34 3.53 56.32
N GLU A 295 15.42 2.55 57.22
CA GLU A 295 16.69 1.98 57.69
C GLU A 295 17.50 1.34 56.56
N ASN A 296 16.84 0.66 55.61
CA ASN A 296 17.51 0.03 54.47
C ASN A 296 18.03 1.02 53.43
N PHE A 297 17.38 2.19 53.28
CA PHE A 297 17.81 3.23 52.33
C PHE A 297 18.83 4.23 52.93
N ILE A 298 18.95 4.31 54.26
CA ILE A 298 19.90 5.20 54.95
C ILE A 298 21.23 4.47 55.28
N ALA A 299 21.21 3.14 55.41
CA ALA A 299 22.39 2.31 55.69
C ALA A 299 23.25 2.06 54.43
#